data_AF-A0A401TKX0-F1
#
_entry.id   AF-A0A401TKX0-F1
#
_cell.length_a   1.000
_cell.length_b   1.000
_cell.length_c   1.000
_cell.angle_alpha   90.00
_cell.angle_beta   90.00
_cell.angle_gamma   90.00
#
_symmetry.space_group_name_H-M   'P 1'
#
loop_
_entity.id
_entity.type
_entity.pdbx_description
1 polymer ?
#
loop_
_entity_poly.entity_id
_entity_poly.type
_entity_poly.pdbx_seq_one_letter_code
_entity_poly.pdbx_strand_id
1 'polypeptide(L)'
;IALEAAKVLDNKCCWEKLGELALLQGNHQIVEMCYQRTKNFDKLSFLYLITGNLEKLRKMMKIAEIRKDMSGHYQNALYLGDVLERVRILKNCGQKSLAYLTAATHGLDEEAEALKASFDPEKDTVPEIDPDAKLLQPPPPIMPLDTNWPLLTVSKGYFEGSIAPK
;
A
#
# COMPACT_ATOMS: atom_id res chain seq x y z
N ILE A 1 -25.04 14.41 -1.28
CA ILE A 1 -26.06 13.39 -1.59
C ILE A 1 -25.57 11.94 -1.38
N ALA A 2 -24.82 11.31 -2.30
CA ALA A 2 -24.45 9.88 -2.16
C ALA A 2 -23.63 9.57 -0.90
N LEU A 3 -22.66 10.44 -0.58
CA LEU A 3 -21.83 10.33 0.63
C LEU A 3 -22.63 10.52 1.93
N GLU A 4 -23.64 11.40 1.93
CA GLU A 4 -24.50 11.62 3.10
C GLU A 4 -25.43 10.42 3.31
N ALA A 5 -26.00 9.87 2.24
CA ALA A 5 -26.81 8.66 2.30
C ALA A 5 -25.99 7.47 2.83
N ALA A 6 -24.75 7.29 2.37
CA ALA A 6 -23.86 6.24 2.86
C ALA A 6 -23.53 6.41 4.36
N LYS A 7 -23.33 7.65 4.83
CA LYS A 7 -23.12 7.94 6.26
C LYS A 7 -24.34 7.59 7.13
N VAL A 8 -25.54 7.82 6.63
CA VAL A 8 -26.79 7.52 7.36
C VAL A 8 -27.04 6.01 7.40
N LEU A 9 -26.79 5.31 6.30
CA LEU A 9 -27.01 3.86 6.21
C LEU A 9 -25.94 3.03 6.95
N ASP A 10 -24.71 3.54 7.05
CA ASP A 10 -23.53 2.93 7.69
C ASP A 10 -23.31 1.43 7.42
N ASN A 11 -23.67 0.98 6.21
CA ASN A 11 -23.52 -0.40 5.79
C ASN A 11 -22.22 -0.58 5.00
N LYS A 12 -21.47 -1.66 5.29
CA LYS A 12 -20.21 -1.99 4.60
C LYS A 12 -20.37 -2.05 3.08
N CYS A 13 -21.42 -2.69 2.58
CA CYS A 13 -21.70 -2.79 1.15
C CYS A 13 -21.95 -1.41 0.50
N CYS A 14 -22.59 -0.47 1.22
CA CYS A 14 -22.79 0.89 0.75
C CYS A 14 -21.45 1.63 0.62
N TRP A 15 -20.54 1.45 1.59
CA TRP A 15 -19.21 2.04 1.56
C TRP A 15 -18.34 1.48 0.43
N GLU A 16 -18.43 0.18 0.15
CA GLU A 16 -17.73 -0.46 -0.97
C GLU A 16 -18.21 0.09 -2.32
N LYS A 17 -19.53 0.13 -2.55
CA LYS A 17 -20.12 0.70 -3.76
C LYS A 17 -19.79 2.18 -3.94
N LEU A 18 -19.82 2.95 -2.84
CA LEU A 18 -19.44 4.36 -2.88
C LEU A 18 -17.96 4.52 -3.27
N GLY A 19 -17.07 3.69 -2.70
CA GLY A 19 -15.65 3.68 -3.02
C GLY A 19 -15.39 3.37 -4.50
N GLU A 20 -16.08 2.39 -5.08
CA GLU A 20 -15.96 2.06 -6.51
C GLU A 20 -16.39 3.21 -7.42
N LEU A 21 -17.54 3.84 -7.13
CA LEU A 21 -18.04 4.98 -7.91
C LEU A 21 -17.14 6.21 -7.75
N ALA A 22 -16.63 6.47 -6.54
CA ALA A 22 -15.71 7.57 -6.28
C ALA A 22 -14.38 7.37 -7.01
N LEU A 23 -13.89 6.12 -7.09
CA LEU A 23 -12.68 5.77 -7.83
C LEU A 23 -12.85 6.01 -9.34
N LEU A 24 -14.00 5.63 -9.91
CA LEU A 24 -14.32 5.89 -11.32
C LEU A 24 -14.34 7.38 -11.67
N GLN A 25 -14.71 8.23 -10.72
CA GLN A 25 -14.71 9.69 -10.88
C GLN A 25 -13.34 10.34 -10.58
N GLY A 26 -12.35 9.58 -10.07
CA GLY A 26 -11.08 10.12 -9.63
C GLY A 26 -11.16 10.94 -8.33
N ASN A 27 -12.21 10.74 -7.53
CA ASN A 27 -12.35 11.37 -6.21
C ASN A 27 -11.67 10.51 -5.14
N HIS A 28 -10.33 10.58 -5.10
CA HIS A 28 -9.51 9.75 -4.21
C HIS A 28 -9.73 10.06 -2.73
N GLN A 29 -10.14 11.29 -2.36
CA GLN A 29 -10.42 11.64 -0.96
C GLN A 29 -11.62 10.86 -0.40
N ILE A 30 -12.68 10.71 -1.20
CA ILE A 30 -13.84 9.89 -0.80
C ILE A 30 -13.45 8.41 -0.76
N VAL A 31 -12.64 7.95 -1.71
CA VAL A 31 -12.13 6.56 -1.73
C VAL A 31 -11.33 6.26 -0.46
N GLU A 32 -10.44 7.17 -0.05
CA GLU A 32 -9.66 7.06 1.19
C GLU A 32 -10.58 6.90 2.40
N MET A 33 -11.60 7.75 2.52
CA MET A 33 -12.58 7.68 3.60
C MET A 33 -13.34 6.35 3.61
N CYS A 34 -13.74 5.84 2.44
CA CYS A 34 -14.43 4.55 2.31
C CYS A 34 -13.52 3.38 2.72
N TYR A 35 -12.25 3.38 2.32
CA TYR A 35 -11.29 2.34 2.69
C TYR A 35 -10.93 2.36 4.18
N GLN A 36 -10.82 3.54 4.79
CA GLN A 36 -10.66 3.65 6.25
C GLN A 36 -11.86 3.07 7.00
N ARG A 37 -13.10 3.38 6.57
CA ARG A 37 -14.34 2.88 7.20
C ARG A 37 -14.51 1.38 7.05
N THR A 38 -14.22 0.85 5.87
CA THR A 38 -14.28 -0.60 5.57
C THR A 38 -13.09 -1.39 6.11
N LYS A 39 -12.09 -0.70 6.69
CA LYS A 39 -10.83 -1.26 7.19
C LYS A 39 -10.05 -2.04 6.11
N ASN A 40 -10.10 -1.56 4.87
CA ASN A 40 -9.36 -2.16 3.76
C ASN A 40 -7.99 -1.48 3.60
N PHE A 41 -7.01 -1.97 4.37
CA PHE A 41 -5.70 -1.33 4.48
C PHE A 41 -4.78 -1.59 3.27
N ASP A 42 -4.95 -2.72 2.58
CA ASP A 42 -4.15 -3.03 1.38
C ASP A 42 -4.50 -2.06 0.25
N LYS A 43 -5.80 -1.87 -0.01
CA LYS A 43 -6.28 -0.89 -0.99
C LYS A 43 -5.92 0.54 -0.60
N LEU A 44 -5.90 0.84 0.70
CA LEU A 44 -5.49 2.14 1.22
C LEU A 44 -3.99 2.41 1.00
N SER A 45 -3.15 1.39 1.24
CA SER A 45 -1.70 1.46 1.00
C SER A 45 -1.41 1.68 -0.49
N PHE A 46 -2.11 0.96 -1.36
CA PHE A 46 -2.03 1.16 -2.81
C PHE A 46 -2.49 2.57 -3.24
N LEU A 47 -3.58 3.08 -2.64
CA LEU A 47 -4.05 4.44 -2.90
C LEU A 47 -2.98 5.50 -2.58
N TYR A 48 -2.28 5.35 -1.45
CA TYR A 48 -1.20 6.27 -1.06
C TYR A 48 0.03 6.16 -1.96
N LEU A 49 0.32 4.97 -2.49
CA LEU A 49 1.36 4.79 -3.49
C LEU A 49 1.04 5.57 -4.77
N ILE A 50 -0.15 5.39 -5.35
CA ILE A 50 -0.52 6.04 -6.62
C ILE A 50 -0.72 7.55 -6.49
N THR A 51 -1.16 8.02 -5.32
CA THR A 51 -1.29 9.46 -5.03
C THR A 51 0.04 10.09 -4.62
N GLY A 52 1.09 9.30 -4.38
CA GLY A 52 2.40 9.78 -3.97
C GLY A 52 2.49 10.26 -2.51
N ASN A 53 1.53 9.93 -1.66
CA ASN A 53 1.53 10.36 -0.26
C ASN A 53 2.38 9.42 0.62
N LEU A 54 3.69 9.65 0.61
CA LEU A 54 4.66 8.85 1.37
C LEU A 54 4.49 8.98 2.89
N GLU A 55 3.98 10.11 3.39
CA GLU A 55 3.73 10.30 4.83
C GLU A 55 2.61 9.40 5.34
N LYS A 56 1.49 9.34 4.62
CA LYS A 56 0.38 8.45 4.94
C LYS A 56 0.77 6.98 4.77
N LEU A 57 1.60 6.67 3.77
CA LEU A 57 2.14 5.33 3.57
C LEU A 57 3.03 4.89 4.75
N ARG A 58 3.90 5.77 5.28
CA ARG A 58 4.67 5.52 6.52
C ARG A 58 3.78 5.28 7.74
N LYS A 59 2.64 5.98 7.85
CA LYS A 59 1.66 5.71 8.92
C LYS A 59 1.00 4.34 8.73
N MET A 60 0.72 3.92 7.49
CA MET A 60 0.17 2.59 7.20
C MET A 60 1.11 1.47 7.61
N MET A 61 2.41 1.62 7.34
CA MET A 61 3.44 0.67 7.79
C MET A 61 3.36 0.42 9.31
N LYS A 62 3.34 1.48 10.12
CA LYS A 62 3.19 1.38 11.59
C LYS A 62 1.88 0.73 12.02
N ILE A 63 0.79 0.99 11.30
CA ILE A 63 -0.52 0.37 11.59
C ILE A 63 -0.48 -1.13 11.29
N ALA A 64 0.18 -1.54 10.20
CA ALA A 64 0.37 -2.96 9.86
C ALA A 64 1.21 -3.67 10.93
N GLU A 65 2.26 -3.02 11.43
CA GLU A 65 3.09 -3.52 12.55
C GLU A 65 2.25 -3.77 13.81
N ILE A 66 1.47 -2.77 14.26
CA ILE A 66 0.63 -2.88 15.46
C ILE A 66 -0.45 -3.98 15.30
N ARG A 67 -0.99 -4.13 14.09
CA ARG A 67 -2.00 -5.16 13.78
C ARG A 67 -1.41 -6.55 13.60
N LYS A 68 -0.07 -6.70 13.64
CA LYS A 68 0.67 -7.94 13.35
C LYS A 68 0.37 -8.49 11.95
N ASP A 69 0.06 -7.60 11.01
CA ASP A 69 -0.15 -7.95 9.61
C ASP A 69 1.20 -7.92 8.86
N MET A 70 1.92 -9.04 8.91
CA MET A 70 3.28 -9.13 8.37
C MET A 70 3.32 -8.91 6.85
N SER A 71 2.29 -9.36 6.12
CA SER A 71 2.22 -9.19 4.67
C SER A 71 2.00 -7.73 4.30
N GLY A 72 1.02 -7.07 4.93
CA GLY A 72 0.79 -5.65 4.72
C GLY A 72 1.97 -4.78 5.16
N HIS A 73 2.68 -5.20 6.22
CA HIS A 73 3.89 -4.52 6.67
C HIS A 73 5.02 -4.62 5.63
N TYR A 74 5.26 -5.82 5.09
CA TYR A 74 6.28 -6.04 4.06
C TYR A 74 5.96 -5.27 2.77
N GLN A 75 4.71 -5.29 2.33
CA GLN A 75 4.26 -4.57 1.13
C GLN A 75 4.46 -3.06 1.27
N ASN A 76 4.16 -2.49 2.43
CA ASN A 76 4.41 -1.07 2.71
C ASN A 76 5.91 -0.73 2.73
N ALA A 77 6.75 -1.62 3.29
CA ALA A 77 8.20 -1.46 3.27
C ALA A 77 8.76 -1.51 1.84
N LEU A 78 8.21 -2.39 0.99
CA LEU A 78 8.57 -2.47 -0.43
C LEU A 78 8.19 -1.19 -1.19
N TYR A 79 7.02 -0.63 -0.92
CA TYR A 79 6.59 0.63 -1.54
C TYR A 79 7.42 1.84 -1.09
N LEU A 80 7.91 1.83 0.14
CA LEU A 80 8.79 2.88 0.66
C LEU A 80 10.26 2.69 0.29
N GLY A 81 10.63 1.51 -0.23
CA GLY A 81 12.02 1.16 -0.51
C GLY A 81 12.87 0.92 0.75
N ASP A 82 12.23 0.71 1.91
CA ASP A 82 12.93 0.51 3.19
C ASP A 82 13.44 -0.93 3.30
N VAL A 83 14.71 -1.14 2.93
CA VAL A 83 15.35 -2.45 2.95
C VAL A 83 15.59 -2.95 4.37
N LEU A 84 15.95 -2.05 5.30
CA LEU A 84 16.22 -2.42 6.68
C LEU A 84 14.97 -3.00 7.33
N GLU A 85 13.82 -2.34 7.13
CA GLU A 85 12.56 -2.84 7.67
C GLU A 85 12.14 -4.15 6.98
N ARG A 86 12.39 -4.31 5.66
CA ARG A 86 12.17 -5.60 4.97
C ARG A 86 12.96 -6.74 5.61
N VAL A 87 14.24 -6.53 5.92
CA VAL A 87 15.09 -7.52 6.60
C VAL A 87 14.54 -7.82 7.99
N ARG A 88 14.15 -6.80 8.75
CA ARG A 88 13.58 -6.95 10.10
C ARG A 88 12.28 -7.76 10.10
N ILE A 89 11.38 -7.49 9.15
CA ILE A 89 10.13 -8.23 8.99
C ILE A 89 10.41 -9.71 8.68
N LEU A 90 11.33 -9.99 7.75
CA LEU A 90 11.72 -11.36 7.40
C LEU A 90 12.34 -12.11 8.58
N LYS A 91 13.18 -11.45 9.38
CA LYS A 91 13.71 -11.98 10.65
C LYS A 91 12.59 -12.34 11.61
N ASN A 92 11.63 -11.44 11.82
CA ASN A 92 10.49 -11.64 12.72
C ASN A 92 9.58 -12.80 12.27
N CYS A 93 9.49 -13.04 10.96
CA CYS A 93 8.78 -14.19 10.39
C CYS A 93 9.54 -15.53 10.46
N GLY A 94 10.79 -15.53 10.96
CA GLY A 94 11.66 -16.70 10.98
C GLY A 94 12.26 -17.07 9.61
N GLN A 95 12.11 -16.22 8.60
CA GLN A 95 12.61 -16.44 7.24
C GLN A 95 14.05 -15.94 7.12
N LYS A 96 14.98 -16.62 7.79
CA LYS A 96 16.40 -16.22 7.87
C LYS A 96 17.09 -16.19 6.51
N SER A 97 16.87 -17.18 5.66
CA SER A 97 17.48 -17.28 4.31
C SER A 97 17.10 -16.09 3.42
N LEU A 98 15.82 -15.70 3.43
CA LEU A 98 15.35 -14.53 2.68
C LEU A 98 15.84 -13.22 3.29
N ALA A 99 15.91 -13.12 4.62
CA ALA A 99 16.47 -11.96 5.29
C ALA A 99 17.95 -11.77 4.92
N TYR A 100 18.73 -12.87 4.89
CA TYR A 100 20.14 -12.86 4.52
C TYR A 100 20.31 -12.44 3.07
N LEU A 101 19.56 -13.07 2.15
CA LEU A 101 19.61 -12.73 0.73
C LEU A 101 19.28 -11.24 0.52
N THR A 102 18.25 -10.73 1.20
CA THR A 102 17.85 -9.32 1.10
C THR A 102 18.95 -8.38 1.63
N ALA A 103 19.56 -8.71 2.77
CA ALA A 103 20.64 -7.90 3.34
C ALA A 103 21.88 -7.90 2.43
N ALA A 104 22.33 -9.07 1.99
CA ALA A 104 23.52 -9.23 1.17
C ALA A 104 23.36 -8.61 -0.23
N THR A 105 22.18 -8.77 -0.86
CA THR A 105 21.86 -8.18 -2.16
C THR A 105 21.88 -6.65 -2.13
N HIS A 106 21.55 -6.05 -0.99
CA HIS A 106 21.41 -4.60 -0.85
C HIS A 106 22.60 -3.94 -0.11
N GLY A 107 23.69 -4.67 0.12
CA GLY A 107 24.93 -4.14 0.73
C GLY A 107 24.83 -3.87 2.24
N LEU A 108 23.92 -4.55 2.94
CA LEU A 108 23.79 -4.49 4.41
C LEU A 108 24.67 -5.58 5.05
N ASP A 109 25.99 -5.41 4.93
CA ASP A 109 26.98 -6.44 5.28
C ASP A 109 26.94 -6.83 6.77
N GLU A 110 26.77 -5.86 7.68
CA GLU A 110 26.68 -6.12 9.12
C GLU A 110 25.48 -7.00 9.48
N GLU A 111 24.31 -6.68 8.92
CA GLU A 111 23.08 -7.42 9.12
C GLU A 111 23.14 -8.81 8.46
N ALA A 112 23.81 -8.91 7.30
CA ALA A 112 24.02 -10.17 6.59
C ALA A 112 24.95 -11.11 7.37
N GLU A 113 26.05 -10.61 7.93
CA GLU A 113 26.99 -11.44 8.70
C GLU A 113 26.36 -11.88 10.03
N ALA A 114 25.65 -10.99 10.72
CA ALA A 114 24.89 -11.34 11.93
C ALA A 114 23.83 -12.40 11.65
N LEU A 115 23.16 -12.31 10.49
CA LEU A 115 22.21 -13.33 10.04
C LEU A 115 22.91 -14.65 9.78
N LYS A 116 24.01 -14.65 9.02
CA LYS A 116 24.80 -15.83 8.67
C LYS A 116 25.30 -16.59 9.89
N ALA A 117 25.74 -15.87 10.93
CA ALA A 117 26.14 -16.47 12.21
C ALA A 117 24.99 -17.18 12.95
N SER A 118 23.74 -16.87 12.63
CA SER A 118 22.54 -17.50 13.22
C SER A 118 22.02 -18.71 12.46
N PHE A 119 22.67 -19.11 11.35
CA PHE A 119 22.34 -20.31 10.58
C PHE A 119 22.97 -21.53 11.25
N ASP A 120 22.22 -22.63 11.29
CA ASP A 120 22.78 -23.91 11.74
C ASP A 120 23.52 -24.57 10.56
N PRO A 121 24.85 -24.74 10.63
CA PRO A 121 25.66 -25.23 9.51
C PRO A 121 25.33 -26.67 9.07
N GLU A 122 24.61 -27.44 9.90
CA GLU A 122 24.17 -28.81 9.58
C GLU A 122 22.79 -28.88 8.90
N LYS A 123 21.97 -27.83 9.00
CA LYS A 123 20.58 -27.83 8.51
C LYS A 123 20.31 -26.82 7.41
N ASP A 124 20.99 -25.68 7.47
CA ASP A 124 20.67 -24.56 6.59
C ASP A 124 21.81 -24.31 5.60
N THR A 125 21.46 -24.24 4.31
CA THR A 125 22.38 -23.82 3.26
C THR A 125 22.31 -22.30 3.09
N VAL A 126 23.47 -21.66 3.04
CA VAL A 126 23.55 -20.22 2.74
C VAL A 126 23.24 -20.04 1.27
N PRO A 127 22.20 -19.28 0.90
CA PRO A 127 21.85 -19.09 -0.50
C PRO A 127 22.92 -18.24 -1.21
N GLU A 128 23.22 -18.59 -2.46
CA GLU A 128 24.11 -17.80 -3.31
C GLU A 128 23.45 -16.48 -3.70
N ILE A 129 24.26 -15.43 -3.75
CA ILE A 129 23.81 -14.07 -4.10
C ILE A 129 23.88 -13.92 -5.61
N ASP A 130 22.80 -13.46 -6.21
CA ASP A 130 22.78 -13.11 -7.62
C ASP A 130 23.47 -11.74 -7.83
N PRO A 131 24.55 -11.66 -8.61
CA PRO A 131 25.28 -10.41 -8.86
C PRO A 131 24.46 -9.38 -9.67
N ASP A 132 23.40 -9.80 -10.38
CA ASP A 132 22.54 -8.90 -11.16
C ASP A 132 21.31 -8.39 -10.38
N ALA A 133 21.20 -8.74 -9.09
CA ALA A 133 20.06 -8.36 -8.30
C ALA A 133 19.99 -6.84 -8.06
N LYS A 134 18.85 -6.25 -8.42
CA LYS A 134 18.60 -4.80 -8.32
C LYS A 134 17.46 -4.50 -7.38
N LEU A 135 17.59 -3.40 -6.63
CA LEU A 135 16.48 -2.89 -5.82
C LEU A 135 15.36 -2.40 -6.74
N LEU A 136 14.24 -3.13 -6.71
CA LEU A 136 13.00 -2.68 -7.32
C LEU A 136 12.28 -1.78 -6.33
N GLN A 137 12.18 -0.50 -6.67
CA GLN A 137 11.38 0.47 -5.93
C GLN A 137 10.51 1.27 -6.91
N PRO A 138 9.28 1.63 -6.54
CA PRO A 138 8.49 2.54 -7.35
C PRO A 138 9.23 3.88 -7.49
N PRO A 139 9.11 4.57 -8.65
CA PRO A 139 9.75 5.86 -8.82
C PRO A 139 9.20 6.85 -7.78
N PRO A 140 10.06 7.74 -7.24
CA PRO A 140 9.62 8.72 -6.27
C PRO A 140 8.53 9.63 -6.89
N PRO A 141 7.46 9.93 -6.14
CA PRO A 141 6.40 10.79 -6.66
C PRO A 141 6.94 12.20 -6.90
N ILE A 142 6.70 12.73 -8.10
CA ILE A 142 7.14 14.08 -8.49
C ILE A 142 6.38 15.13 -7.67
N MET A 143 5.08 14.91 -7.45
CA MET A 143 4.23 15.75 -6.62
C MET A 143 3.09 14.90 -6.03
N PRO A 144 2.82 15.00 -4.72
CA PRO A 144 1.67 14.32 -4.12
C PRO A 144 0.37 14.92 -4.67
N LEU A 145 -0.60 14.06 -5.00
CA LEU A 145 -1.96 14.50 -5.34
C LEU A 145 -2.72 14.87 -4.06
N ASP A 146 -2.71 16.16 -3.72
CA ASP A 146 -3.51 16.68 -2.61
C ASP A 146 -4.97 16.93 -2.99
N THR A 147 -5.25 17.07 -4.30
CA THR A 147 -6.58 17.37 -4.85
C THR A 147 -7.10 16.23 -5.71
N ASN A 148 -8.43 16.11 -5.80
CA ASN A 148 -9.08 15.10 -6.63
C ASN A 148 -8.76 15.32 -8.11
N TRP A 149 -8.91 14.26 -8.91
CA TRP A 149 -8.72 14.36 -10.36
C TRP A 149 -9.60 15.48 -10.94
N PRO A 150 -9.08 16.34 -11.82
CA PRO A 150 -9.83 17.46 -12.35
C PRO A 150 -11.03 16.96 -13.16
N LEU A 151 -12.21 17.47 -12.82
CA LEU A 151 -13.45 17.20 -13.54
C LEU A 151 -13.73 18.35 -14.49
N LEU A 152 -14.18 18.02 -15.70
CA LEU A 152 -14.74 19.01 -16.61
C LEU A 152 -16.07 19.51 -16.03
N THR A 153 -16.26 20.82 -15.98
CA THR A 153 -17.55 21.43 -15.68
C THR A 153 -18.51 21.22 -16.85
N VAL A 154 -19.11 20.04 -16.91
CA VAL A 154 -20.21 19.76 -17.84
C VAL A 154 -21.47 20.38 -17.23
N SER A 155 -21.86 21.56 -17.72
CA SER A 155 -23.19 22.08 -17.45
C SER A 155 -24.20 21.11 -18.05
N LYS A 156 -25.00 20.43 -17.21
CA LYS A 156 -26.12 19.63 -17.70
C LYS A 156 -27.00 20.52 -18.57
N GLY A 157 -27.11 20.19 -19.85
CA GLY A 157 -28.05 20.86 -20.75
C GLY A 157 -29.48 20.62 -20.26
N TYR A 158 -30.35 21.59 -20.48
CA TYR A 158 -31.76 21.60 -20.03
C TYR A 158 -32.54 20.30 -20.32
N PHE A 159 -32.11 19.50 -21.31
CA PHE A 159 -32.80 18.30 -21.80
C PHE A 159 -32.39 16.97 -21.13
N GLU A 160 -31.35 16.94 -20.28
CA GLU A 160 -30.89 15.68 -19.67
C GLU A 160 -31.78 15.14 -18.54
N GLY A 161 -32.74 15.93 -18.04
CA GLY A 161 -33.63 15.55 -16.93
C GLY A 161 -35.03 15.06 -17.31
N SER A 162 -35.41 15.13 -18.60
CA SER A 162 -36.83 15.08 -19.00
C SER A 162 -37.26 13.84 -19.79
N ILE A 163 -36.38 12.87 -20.04
CA ILE A 163 -36.75 11.65 -20.75
C ILE A 163 -36.99 10.54 -19.73
N ALA A 164 -38.18 10.53 -19.16
CA ALA A 164 -38.73 9.33 -18.54
C ALA A 164 -39.03 8.31 -19.65
N PRO A 165 -38.57 7.04 -19.55
CA PRO A 165 -38.97 6.02 -20.51
C PRO A 165 -40.46 5.70 -20.32
N LYS A 166 -41.21 5.66 -21.43
CA LYS A 166 -42.55 5.08 -21.49
C LYS A 166 -42.49 3.56 -21.36
#